data_AF-A0A6I9XPV9-F1
#
_entry.id   AF-A0A6I9XPV9-F1
#
_cell.length_a   1.000
_cell.length_b   1.000
_cell.length_c   1.000
_cell.angle_alpha   90.00
_cell.angle_beta   90.00
_cell.angle_gamma   90.00
#
_symmetry.space_group_name_H-M   'P 1'
#
loop_
_entity.id
_entity.type
_entity.pdbx_description
1 polymer ?
#
loop_
_entity_poly.entity_id
_entity_poly.type
_entity_poly.pdbx_seq_one_letter_code
_entity_poly.pdbx_strand_id
1 'polypeptide(L)'
;MADEAEVHLKFSSKLQAEVEKPLLNFRENFKKDMKKYDHHIADLRKQLVSRYAAVEKARKALTERQKDLEMKTQQLEIKLSNKTEEEIKKARRKSTQAGDDLMRCVDLYNQAQSKWFEEMVTTSLELERLEVERVEMIRQHLCQYTQLRHETDMFNQSTVEPVDQLLQKVDPAKDRELWVKEHKTGNIRPVDMEI
;
A
#
# COMPACT_ATOMS: atom_id res chain seq x y z
N MET A 1 -30.38 -28.26 14.07
CA MET A 1 -28.95 -28.65 14.27
C MET A 1 -28.20 -28.91 12.97
N ALA A 2 -28.59 -29.85 12.09
CA ALA A 2 -27.87 -30.06 10.81
C ALA A 2 -27.96 -28.82 9.89
N ASP A 3 -29.13 -28.19 9.82
CA ASP A 3 -29.37 -27.01 8.96
C ASP A 3 -28.59 -25.77 9.42
N GLU A 4 -28.54 -25.50 10.73
CA GLU A 4 -27.72 -24.42 11.32
C GLU A 4 -26.22 -24.63 11.03
N ALA A 5 -25.74 -25.87 11.17
CA ALA A 5 -24.35 -26.21 10.86
C ALA A 5 -24.03 -25.99 9.37
N GLU A 6 -24.97 -26.32 8.47
CA GLU A 6 -24.82 -26.08 7.03
C GLU A 6 -24.77 -24.58 6.70
N VAL A 7 -25.62 -23.76 7.34
CA VAL A 7 -25.60 -22.29 7.18
C VAL A 7 -24.23 -21.73 7.55
N HIS A 8 -23.68 -22.12 8.71
CA HIS A 8 -22.36 -21.63 9.14
C HIS A 8 -21.20 -22.19 8.30
N LEU A 9 -21.30 -23.41 7.78
CA LEU A 9 -20.31 -23.97 6.85
C LEU A 9 -20.30 -23.23 5.49
N LYS A 10 -21.47 -22.86 4.97
CA LYS A 10 -21.59 -22.03 3.77
C LYS A 10 -21.01 -20.63 4.02
N PHE A 11 -21.30 -20.04 5.18
CA PHE A 11 -20.74 -18.75 5.57
C PHE A 11 -19.20 -18.76 5.61
N SER A 12 -18.58 -19.76 6.25
CA SER A 12 -17.11 -19.85 6.31
C SER A 12 -16.48 -20.02 4.92
N SER A 13 -17.12 -20.79 4.04
CA SER A 13 -16.68 -20.95 2.65
C SER A 13 -16.72 -19.62 1.88
N LYS A 14 -17.80 -18.84 2.04
CA LYS A 14 -17.92 -17.50 1.45
C LYS A 14 -16.91 -16.53 2.03
N LEU A 15 -16.69 -16.53 3.35
CA LEU A 15 -15.66 -15.71 3.98
C LEU A 15 -14.27 -15.95 3.38
N GLN A 16 -13.89 -17.22 3.22
CA GLN A 16 -12.59 -17.55 2.63
C GLN A 16 -12.49 -17.04 1.19
N ALA A 17 -13.52 -17.27 0.37
CA ALA A 17 -13.50 -16.96 -1.05
C ALA A 17 -13.62 -15.45 -1.34
N GLU A 18 -14.50 -14.75 -0.62
CA GLU A 18 -14.92 -13.39 -0.92
C GLU A 18 -14.24 -12.33 -0.04
N VAL A 19 -13.58 -12.72 1.06
CA VAL A 19 -12.93 -11.78 1.98
C VAL A 19 -11.45 -12.14 2.17
N GLU A 20 -11.15 -13.36 2.62
CA GLU A 20 -9.78 -13.77 2.96
C GLU A 20 -8.85 -13.77 1.75
N LYS A 21 -9.20 -14.52 0.69
CA LYS A 21 -8.36 -14.64 -0.51
C LYS A 21 -8.11 -13.31 -1.21
N PRO A 22 -9.12 -12.45 -1.47
CA PRO A 22 -8.88 -11.15 -2.08
C PRO A 22 -7.94 -10.26 -1.26
N LEU A 23 -8.08 -10.25 0.08
CA LEU A 23 -7.19 -9.48 0.96
C LEU A 23 -5.75 -10.01 0.94
N LEU A 24 -5.56 -11.33 0.94
CA LEU A 24 -4.23 -11.96 0.92
C LEU A 24 -3.51 -11.77 -0.42
N ASN A 25 -4.24 -11.91 -1.53
CA ASN A 25 -3.66 -11.88 -2.87
C ASN A 25 -3.61 -10.45 -3.44
N PHE A 26 -4.08 -9.45 -2.70
CA PHE A 26 -4.02 -8.07 -3.15
C PHE A 26 -2.56 -7.61 -3.28
N ARG A 27 -2.16 -7.36 -4.54
CA ARG A 27 -0.81 -6.91 -4.92
C ARG A 27 0.32 -7.83 -4.40
N GLU A 28 0.27 -9.13 -4.72
CA GLU A 28 1.30 -10.11 -4.32
C GLU A 28 2.76 -9.68 -4.62
N ASN A 29 2.98 -8.90 -5.69
CA ASN A 29 4.31 -8.42 -6.08
C ASN A 29 4.69 -7.04 -5.49
N PHE A 30 3.84 -6.44 -4.65
CA PHE A 30 4.01 -5.07 -4.15
C PHE A 30 5.39 -4.82 -3.53
N LYS A 31 5.88 -5.77 -2.73
CA LYS A 31 7.20 -5.66 -2.09
C LYS A 31 8.34 -5.54 -3.10
N LYS A 32 8.25 -6.22 -4.25
CA LYS A 32 9.25 -6.13 -5.32
C LYS A 32 9.15 -4.78 -6.02
N ASP A 33 7.95 -4.31 -6.29
CA ASP A 33 7.75 -3.03 -6.98
C ASP A 33 8.14 -1.84 -6.10
N MET A 34 7.88 -1.88 -4.78
CA MET A 34 8.38 -0.88 -3.84
C MET A 34 9.91 -0.78 -3.82
N LYS A 35 10.62 -1.92 -3.91
CA LYS A 35 12.08 -1.92 -4.02
C LYS A 35 12.57 -1.29 -5.33
N LYS A 36 11.82 -1.44 -6.43
CA LYS A 36 12.18 -0.78 -7.70
C LYS A 36 12.04 0.74 -7.59
N TYR A 37 10.96 1.23 -6.99
CA TYR A 37 10.78 2.67 -6.75
C TYR A 37 11.88 3.24 -5.86
N ASP A 38 12.18 2.57 -4.75
CA ASP A 38 13.26 2.97 -3.84
C ASP A 38 14.61 3.06 -4.56
N HIS A 39 14.96 2.00 -5.32
CA HIS A 39 16.20 1.98 -6.07
C HIS A 39 16.28 3.08 -7.13
N HIS A 40 15.18 3.32 -7.85
CA HIS A 40 15.10 4.34 -8.89
C HIS A 40 15.36 5.75 -8.32
N ILE A 41 14.66 6.13 -7.25
CA ILE A 41 14.83 7.43 -6.61
C ILE A 41 16.22 7.57 -5.96
N ALA A 42 16.71 6.50 -5.34
CA ALA A 42 18.06 6.48 -4.76
C ALA A 42 19.15 6.73 -5.81
N ASP A 43 19.03 6.15 -7.00
CA ASP A 43 19.99 6.34 -8.08
C ASP A 43 19.96 7.76 -8.66
N LEU A 44 18.78 8.36 -8.81
CA LEU A 44 18.66 9.78 -9.16
C LEU A 44 19.32 10.67 -8.10
N ARG A 45 19.16 10.34 -6.81
CA ARG A 45 19.79 11.09 -5.72
C ARG A 45 21.31 10.96 -5.74
N LYS A 46 21.86 9.77 -6.04
CA LYS A 46 23.31 9.57 -6.21
C LYS A 46 23.86 10.41 -7.37
N GLN A 47 23.14 10.46 -8.50
CA GLN A 47 23.53 11.31 -9.63
C GLN A 47 23.57 12.78 -9.23
N LEU A 48 22.55 13.25 -8.49
CA LEU A 48 22.51 14.64 -8.00
C LEU A 48 23.69 14.96 -7.07
N VAL A 49 24.03 14.06 -6.14
CA VAL A 49 25.21 14.21 -5.26
C VAL A 49 26.50 14.28 -6.07
N SER A 50 26.65 13.45 -7.11
CA SER A 50 27.81 13.50 -8.00
C SER A 50 27.91 14.84 -8.75
N ARG A 51 26.78 15.36 -9.25
CA ARG A 51 26.74 16.69 -9.90
C ARG A 51 27.09 17.81 -8.93
N TYR A 52 26.58 17.75 -7.70
CA TYR A 52 26.90 18.72 -6.66
C TYR A 52 28.41 18.75 -6.36
N ALA A 53 29.05 17.58 -6.20
CA ALA A 53 30.49 17.49 -6.00
C ALA A 53 31.29 18.08 -7.18
N ALA A 54 30.81 17.91 -8.42
CA ALA A 54 31.43 18.52 -9.60
C ALA A 54 31.33 20.05 -9.59
N VAL A 55 30.17 20.61 -9.20
CA VAL A 55 29.98 22.06 -9.03
C VAL A 55 30.95 22.61 -7.99
N GLU A 56 31.06 21.97 -6.82
CA GLU A 56 31.97 22.44 -5.77
C GLU A 56 33.44 22.39 -6.18
N LYS A 57 33.82 21.35 -6.93
CA LYS A 57 35.17 21.27 -7.52
C LYS A 57 35.43 22.39 -8.52
N ALA A 58 34.48 22.67 -9.42
CA ALA A 58 34.60 23.74 -10.41
C ALA A 58 34.63 25.13 -9.75
N ARG A 59 33.83 25.34 -8.70
CA ARG A 59 33.81 26.56 -7.89
C ARG A 59 35.18 26.80 -7.26
N LYS A 60 35.76 25.78 -6.61
CA LYS A 60 37.09 25.87 -6.02
C LYS A 60 38.16 26.19 -7.07
N ALA A 61 38.11 25.53 -8.23
CA ALA A 61 39.04 25.79 -9.33
C ALA A 61 38.93 27.23 -9.85
N LEU A 62 37.71 27.77 -10.01
CA LEU A 62 37.51 29.16 -10.40
C LEU A 62 38.12 30.13 -9.39
N THR A 63 37.87 29.93 -8.09
CA THR A 63 38.46 30.76 -7.02
C THR A 63 39.98 30.74 -7.05
N GLU A 64 40.59 29.57 -7.27
CA GLU A 64 42.05 29.44 -7.43
C GLU A 64 42.58 30.19 -8.66
N ARG A 65 41.87 30.13 -9.80
CA ARG A 65 42.25 30.87 -11.02
C ARG A 65 42.08 32.38 -10.89
N GLN A 66 41.05 32.83 -10.18
CA GLN A 66 40.83 34.25 -9.90
C GLN A 66 41.96 34.82 -9.02
N LYS A 67 42.38 34.08 -7.97
CA LYS A 67 43.53 34.44 -7.15
C LYS A 67 44.84 34.49 -7.93
N ASP A 68 45.10 33.52 -8.81
CA ASP A 68 46.30 33.53 -9.68
C ASP A 68 46.31 34.75 -10.62
N LEU A 69 45.16 35.08 -11.21
CA LEU A 69 45.02 36.27 -12.06
C LEU A 69 45.25 37.56 -11.27
N GLU A 70 44.70 37.67 -10.06
CA GLU A 70 44.87 38.83 -9.20
C GLU A 70 46.33 39.04 -8.81
N MET A 71 47.03 37.99 -8.35
CA MET A 71 48.46 38.06 -8.02
C MET A 71 49.32 38.46 -9.21
N LYS A 72 49.06 37.91 -10.41
CA LYS A 72 49.78 38.27 -11.63
C LYS A 72 49.53 39.71 -12.04
N THR A 73 48.32 40.23 -11.81
CA THR A 73 47.98 41.63 -12.06
C THR A 73 48.75 42.56 -11.12
N GLN A 74 48.83 42.22 -9.82
CA GLN A 74 49.64 42.96 -8.85
C GLN A 74 51.15 42.94 -9.20
N GLN A 75 51.68 41.84 -9.75
CA GLN A 75 53.08 41.77 -10.19
C GLN A 75 53.39 42.73 -11.35
N LEU A 76 52.43 43.00 -12.23
CA LEU A 76 52.59 43.96 -13.34
C LEU A 76 52.73 45.40 -12.82
N GLU A 77 52.02 45.75 -11.75
CA GLU A 77 52.12 47.07 -11.09
C GLU A 77 53.50 47.30 -10.48
N ILE A 78 54.17 46.24 -10.02
CA ILE A 78 55.51 46.31 -9.41
C ILE A 78 56.61 46.33 -10.49
N LYS A 79 56.46 45.54 -11.57
CA LYS A 79 57.47 45.45 -12.63
C LYS A 79 56.85 45.20 -14.00
N LEU A 80 56.79 46.25 -14.81
CA LEU A 80 56.30 46.18 -16.18
C LEU A 80 57.29 45.40 -17.08
N SER A 81 56.80 44.33 -17.71
CA SER A 81 57.55 43.52 -18.65
C SER A 81 56.59 42.81 -19.61
N ASN A 82 56.97 42.71 -20.89
CA ASN A 82 56.22 41.97 -21.92
C ASN A 82 55.94 40.51 -21.49
N LYS A 83 56.83 39.91 -20.68
CA LYS A 83 56.62 38.56 -20.13
C LYS A 83 55.44 38.52 -19.14
N THR A 84 55.34 39.53 -18.28
CA THR A 84 54.27 39.64 -17.27
C THR A 84 52.90 39.86 -17.94
N GLU A 85 52.85 40.64 -19.03
CA GLU A 85 51.62 40.84 -19.81
C GLU A 85 51.08 39.55 -20.44
N GLU A 86 51.94 38.74 -21.08
CA GLU A 86 51.54 37.45 -21.66
C GLU A 86 51.10 36.44 -20.59
N GLU A 87 51.74 36.47 -19.42
CA GLU A 87 51.32 35.65 -18.27
C GLU A 87 49.93 36.04 -17.75
N ILE A 88 49.60 37.33 -17.70
CA ILE A 88 48.26 37.82 -17.33
C ILE A 88 47.23 37.39 -18.37
N LYS A 89 47.52 37.55 -19.66
CA LYS A 89 46.63 37.12 -20.74
C LYS A 89 46.32 35.63 -20.66
N LYS A 90 47.33 34.81 -20.33
CA LYS A 90 47.16 33.37 -20.09
C LYS A 90 46.33 33.08 -18.83
N ALA A 91 46.58 33.77 -17.73
CA ALA A 91 45.81 33.60 -16.49
C ALA A 91 44.34 34.01 -16.68
N ARG A 92 44.08 35.10 -17.41
CA ARG A 92 42.73 35.56 -17.75
C ARG A 92 41.98 34.51 -18.56
N ARG A 93 42.59 33.96 -19.62
CA ARG A 93 42.00 32.87 -20.41
C ARG A 93 41.64 31.66 -19.54
N LYS A 94 42.53 31.26 -18.62
CA LYS A 94 42.27 30.13 -17.71
C LYS A 94 41.16 30.42 -16.70
N SER A 95 41.05 31.66 -16.22
CA SER A 95 39.97 32.10 -15.34
C SER A 95 38.62 32.09 -16.05
N THR A 96 38.55 32.61 -17.27
CA THR A 96 37.35 32.53 -18.11
C THR A 96 36.93 31.08 -18.36
N GLN A 97 37.87 30.22 -18.77
CA GLN A 97 37.60 28.80 -18.98
C GLN A 97 37.06 28.09 -17.72
N ALA A 98 37.61 28.41 -16.54
CA ALA A 98 37.10 27.87 -15.28
C ALA A 98 35.69 28.38 -14.95
N GLY A 99 35.34 29.60 -15.38
CA GLY A 99 34.00 30.14 -15.30
C GLY A 99 33.02 29.39 -16.20
N ASP A 100 33.40 29.14 -17.45
CA ASP A 100 32.60 28.35 -18.40
C ASP A 100 32.39 26.90 -17.91
N ASP A 101 33.43 26.30 -17.31
CA ASP A 101 33.34 24.98 -16.68
C ASP A 101 32.39 24.96 -15.48
N LEU A 102 32.42 26.00 -14.63
CA LEU A 102 31.48 26.13 -13.52
C LEU A 102 30.04 26.27 -14.04
N MET A 103 29.81 27.10 -15.05
CA MET A 103 28.50 27.29 -15.67
C MET A 103 27.95 25.95 -16.18
N ARG A 104 28.76 25.21 -16.95
CA ARG A 104 28.40 23.86 -17.43
C ARG A 104 28.11 22.88 -16.28
N CYS A 105 28.88 22.90 -15.20
CA CYS A 105 28.64 22.05 -14.04
C CYS A 105 27.32 22.39 -13.34
N VAL A 106 26.99 23.68 -13.22
CA VAL A 106 25.72 24.15 -12.63
C VAL A 106 24.53 23.74 -13.49
N ASP A 107 24.63 23.88 -14.81
CA ASP A 107 23.57 23.47 -15.74
C ASP A 107 23.26 21.97 -15.62
N LEU A 108 24.29 21.13 -15.59
CA LEU A 108 24.13 19.69 -15.41
C LEU A 108 23.59 19.31 -14.02
N TYR A 109 23.91 20.08 -12.98
CA TYR A 109 23.33 19.92 -11.66
C TYR A 109 21.83 20.24 -11.69
N ASN A 110 21.45 21.38 -12.25
CA ASN A 110 20.06 21.81 -12.34
C ASN A 110 19.23 20.82 -13.17
N GLN A 111 19.76 20.32 -14.29
CA GLN A 111 19.09 19.28 -15.09
C GLN A 111 18.86 17.99 -14.29
N ALA A 112 19.88 17.53 -13.56
CA ALA A 112 19.75 16.34 -12.71
C ALA A 112 18.75 16.58 -11.56
N GLN A 113 18.73 17.79 -11.00
CA GLN A 113 17.79 18.17 -9.95
C GLN A 113 16.35 18.21 -10.46
N SER A 114 16.09 18.84 -11.61
CA SER A 114 14.77 18.88 -12.22
C SER A 114 14.24 17.48 -12.52
N LYS A 115 15.09 16.61 -13.09
CA LYS A 115 14.72 15.22 -13.31
C LYS A 115 14.36 14.48 -12.01
N TRP A 116 15.19 14.61 -10.97
CA TRP A 116 14.90 14.02 -9.67
C TRP A 116 13.62 14.58 -9.06
N PHE A 117 13.36 15.88 -9.22
CA PHE A 117 12.16 16.53 -8.71
C PHE A 117 10.90 15.99 -9.39
N GLU A 118 10.86 15.96 -10.72
CA GLU A 118 9.71 15.47 -11.47
C GLU A 118 9.39 14.01 -11.12
N GLU A 119 10.41 13.14 -11.11
CA GLU A 119 10.25 11.72 -10.75
C GLU A 119 9.82 11.53 -9.28
N MET A 120 10.29 12.38 -8.37
CA MET A 120 9.86 12.34 -6.97
C MET A 120 8.39 12.72 -6.83
N VAL A 121 7.95 13.77 -7.54
CA VAL A 121 6.55 14.22 -7.52
C VAL A 121 5.64 13.13 -8.07
N THR A 122 5.95 12.60 -9.26
CA THR A 122 5.13 11.56 -9.90
C THR A 122 5.07 10.28 -9.08
N THR A 123 6.22 9.81 -8.56
CA THR A 123 6.27 8.61 -7.71
C THR A 123 5.48 8.82 -6.41
N SER A 124 5.55 10.01 -5.81
CA SER A 124 4.82 10.31 -4.57
C SER A 124 3.30 10.34 -4.79
N LEU A 125 2.83 10.94 -5.88
CA LEU A 125 1.41 10.92 -6.26
C LEU A 125 0.91 9.51 -6.58
N GLU A 126 1.75 8.68 -7.20
CA GLU A 126 1.43 7.27 -7.43
C GLU A 126 1.31 6.51 -6.11
N LEU A 127 2.23 6.72 -5.16
CA LEU A 127 2.15 6.11 -3.82
C LEU A 127 0.89 6.55 -3.06
N GLU A 128 0.52 7.83 -3.16
CA GLU A 128 -0.72 8.36 -2.59
C GLU A 128 -1.94 7.64 -3.18
N ARG A 129 -2.03 7.55 -4.51
CA ARG A 129 -3.11 6.81 -5.19
C ARG A 129 -3.15 5.35 -4.75
N LEU A 130 -1.99 4.70 -4.67
CA LEU A 130 -1.88 3.30 -4.27
C LEU A 130 -2.35 3.07 -2.84
N GLU A 131 -2.16 4.03 -1.93
CA GLU A 131 -2.63 3.96 -0.55
C GLU A 131 -4.14 4.17 -0.46
N VAL A 132 -4.69 5.14 -1.20
CA VAL A 132 -6.14 5.33 -1.30
C VAL A 132 -6.81 4.06 -1.80
N GLU A 133 -6.31 3.48 -2.90
CA GLU A 133 -6.86 2.22 -3.44
C GLU A 133 -6.78 1.07 -2.42
N ARG A 134 -5.70 0.98 -1.63
CA ARG A 134 -5.56 -0.04 -0.58
C ARG A 134 -6.63 0.13 0.49
N VAL A 135 -6.86 1.36 0.96
CA VAL A 135 -7.88 1.66 1.96
C VAL A 135 -9.27 1.33 1.43
N GLU A 136 -9.58 1.71 0.19
CA GLU A 136 -10.90 1.43 -0.37
C GLU A 136 -11.15 -0.05 -0.65
N MET A 137 -10.13 -0.79 -1.09
CA MET A 137 -10.21 -2.23 -1.23
C MET A 137 -10.50 -2.90 0.12
N ILE A 138 -9.80 -2.51 1.20
CA ILE A 138 -10.06 -3.02 2.54
C ILE A 138 -11.47 -2.68 2.99
N ARG A 139 -11.89 -1.42 2.84
CA ARG A 139 -13.25 -0.97 3.19
C ARG A 139 -14.31 -1.80 2.46
N GLN A 140 -14.13 -2.03 1.15
CA GLN A 140 -15.05 -2.84 0.36
C GLN A 140 -15.18 -4.26 0.89
N HIS A 141 -14.07 -4.94 1.20
CA HIS A 141 -14.10 -6.32 1.68
C HIS A 141 -14.61 -6.43 3.14
N LEU A 142 -14.42 -5.39 3.95
CA LEU A 142 -15.06 -5.30 5.27
C LEU A 142 -16.58 -5.07 5.15
N CYS A 143 -17.04 -4.28 4.18
CA CYS A 143 -18.47 -4.20 3.87
C CYS A 143 -19.02 -5.56 3.42
N GLN A 144 -18.29 -6.28 2.56
CA GLN A 144 -18.66 -7.64 2.16
C GLN A 144 -18.76 -8.58 3.37
N TYR A 145 -17.80 -8.52 4.29
CA TYR A 145 -17.86 -9.28 5.55
C TYR A 145 -19.14 -8.97 6.34
N THR A 146 -19.47 -7.69 6.53
CA THR A 146 -20.67 -7.31 7.29
C THR A 146 -21.96 -7.75 6.60
N GLN A 147 -22.00 -7.72 5.26
CA GLN A 147 -23.12 -8.20 4.48
C GLN A 147 -23.30 -9.71 4.65
N LEU A 148 -22.23 -10.48 4.49
CA LEU A 148 -22.24 -11.94 4.68
C LEU A 148 -22.67 -12.32 6.10
N ARG A 149 -22.23 -11.56 7.12
CA ARG A 149 -22.67 -11.73 8.50
C ARG A 149 -24.17 -11.53 8.64
N HIS A 150 -24.69 -10.42 8.12
CA HIS A 150 -26.12 -10.11 8.20
C HIS A 150 -26.98 -11.17 7.50
N GLU A 151 -26.61 -11.57 6.29
CA GLU A 151 -27.31 -12.63 5.55
C GLU A 151 -27.29 -13.97 6.29
N THR A 152 -26.13 -14.33 6.87
CA THR A 152 -25.98 -15.59 7.63
C THR A 152 -26.86 -15.60 8.87
N ASP A 153 -26.92 -14.49 9.61
CA ASP A 153 -27.78 -14.38 10.78
C ASP A 153 -29.27 -14.52 10.40
N MET A 154 -29.68 -13.94 9.27
CA MET A 154 -31.04 -14.10 8.71
C MET A 154 -31.34 -15.55 8.31
N PHE A 155 -30.41 -16.24 7.65
CA PHE A 155 -30.59 -17.65 7.29
C PHE A 155 -30.61 -18.56 8.51
N ASN A 156 -29.79 -18.29 9.53
CA ASN A 156 -29.80 -19.06 10.76
C ASN A 156 -31.09 -18.83 11.56
N GLN A 157 -31.65 -17.61 11.52
CA GLN A 157 -32.94 -17.34 12.14
C GLN A 157 -34.08 -18.11 11.48
N SER A 158 -34.06 -18.35 10.16
CA SER A 158 -35.13 -19.09 9.49
C SER A 158 -35.10 -20.60 9.73
N THR A 159 -34.00 -21.17 10.25
CA THR A 159 -33.91 -22.62 10.49
C THR A 159 -34.84 -23.11 11.60
N VAL A 160 -35.38 -22.23 12.45
CA VAL A 160 -36.34 -22.61 13.49
C VAL A 160 -37.79 -22.63 13.01
N GLU A 161 -38.11 -22.03 11.85
CA GLU A 161 -39.48 -21.97 11.33
C GLU A 161 -40.14 -23.36 11.16
N PRO A 162 -39.44 -24.41 10.66
CA PRO A 162 -40.02 -25.75 10.58
C PRO A 162 -40.30 -26.36 11.96
N VAL A 163 -39.50 -26.02 12.97
CA VAL A 163 -39.70 -26.47 14.36
C VAL A 163 -40.96 -25.83 14.92
N ASP A 164 -41.14 -24.53 14.75
CA ASP A 164 -42.35 -23.82 15.17
C ASP A 164 -43.61 -24.39 14.51
N GLN A 165 -43.54 -24.73 13.22
CA GLN A 165 -44.65 -25.37 12.51
C GLN A 165 -45.01 -26.75 13.06
N LEU A 166 -44.02 -27.53 13.55
CA LEU A 166 -44.28 -28.81 14.21
C LEU A 166 -44.83 -28.62 15.62
N LEU A 167 -44.32 -27.65 16.38
CA LEU A 167 -44.82 -27.31 17.71
C LEU A 167 -46.30 -26.92 17.67
N GLN A 168 -46.73 -26.17 16.65
CA GLN A 168 -48.13 -25.81 16.44
C GLN A 168 -49.04 -27.01 16.16
N LYS A 169 -48.48 -28.16 15.73
CA LYS A 169 -49.23 -29.39 15.45
C LYS A 169 -49.31 -30.35 16.65
N VAL A 170 -48.66 -30.02 17.76
CA VAL A 170 -48.68 -30.85 18.97
C VAL A 170 -50.09 -30.89 19.56
N ASP A 171 -50.65 -32.09 19.69
CA ASP A 171 -51.99 -32.33 20.24
C ASP A 171 -51.93 -33.42 21.32
N PRO A 172 -51.95 -33.04 22.61
CA PRO A 172 -51.85 -34.00 23.71
C PRO A 172 -52.95 -35.07 23.72
N ALA A 173 -54.13 -34.79 23.14
CA ALA A 173 -55.22 -35.76 23.09
C ALA A 173 -54.94 -36.87 22.06
N LYS A 174 -54.42 -36.50 20.89
CA LYS A 174 -54.00 -37.46 19.85
C LYS A 174 -52.83 -38.31 20.32
N ASP A 175 -51.84 -37.69 20.96
CA ASP A 175 -50.67 -38.42 21.48
C ASP A 175 -51.09 -39.42 22.57
N ARG A 176 -52.00 -39.02 23.48
CA ARG A 176 -52.58 -39.93 24.48
C ARG A 176 -53.36 -41.07 23.83
N GLU A 177 -54.15 -40.79 22.78
CA GLU A 177 -54.89 -41.81 22.05
C GLU A 177 -53.96 -42.84 21.41
N LEU A 178 -52.91 -42.37 20.72
CA LEU A 178 -51.89 -43.22 20.11
C LEU A 178 -51.22 -44.11 21.16
N TRP A 179 -50.81 -43.52 22.29
CA TRP A 179 -50.13 -44.26 23.36
C TRP A 179 -51.02 -45.33 24.00
N VAL A 180 -52.27 -44.98 24.36
CA VAL A 180 -53.22 -45.93 24.97
C VAL A 180 -53.61 -47.03 23.97
N LYS A 181 -53.73 -46.70 22.68
CA LYS A 181 -54.01 -47.69 21.64
C LYS A 181 -52.94 -48.78 21.57
N GLU A 182 -51.67 -48.40 21.71
CA GLU A 182 -50.54 -49.32 21.69
C GLU A 182 -50.34 -50.08 23.01
N HIS A 183 -50.63 -49.44 24.16
CA HIS A 183 -50.27 -49.96 25.49
C HIS A 183 -51.43 -50.34 26.41
N LYS A 184 -52.70 -50.34 25.94
CA LYS A 184 -53.84 -50.69 26.79
C LYS A 184 -53.76 -52.15 27.28
N THR A 185 -54.12 -52.36 28.55
CA THR A 185 -54.19 -53.69 29.18
C THR A 185 -55.58 -54.33 29.12
N GLY A 186 -56.58 -53.57 28.65
CA GLY A 186 -57.96 -54.00 28.55
C GLY A 186 -58.90 -52.81 28.40
N ASN A 187 -60.12 -53.06 27.94
CA ASN A 187 -61.18 -52.06 27.80
C ASN A 187 -62.46 -52.44 28.56
N ILE A 188 -62.47 -53.59 29.24
CA ILE A 188 -63.59 -54.08 30.03
C ILE A 188 -63.44 -53.56 31.45
N ARG A 189 -64.49 -52.92 31.97
CA ARG A 189 -64.54 -52.48 33.37
C ARG A 189 -64.99 -53.66 34.26
N PRO A 190 -64.45 -53.79 35.48
CA PRO A 190 -64.93 -54.79 36.44
C PRO A 190 -66.44 -54.65 36.71
N VAL A 191 -67.08 -55.77 37.07
CA VAL A 191 -68.49 -55.83 37.49
C VAL A 191 -68.60 -56.51 38.86
N ASP A 192 -69.64 -56.16 39.60
CA ASP A 192 -69.94 -56.80 40.88
C ASP A 192 -70.45 -58.24 40.67
N MET A 193 -70.15 -59.13 41.62
CA MET A 193 -70.68 -60.50 41.62
C MET A 193 -72.08 -60.53 42.24
N GLU A 194 -72.99 -61.27 41.62
CA GLU A 194 -74.30 -61.56 42.21
C GLU A 194 -74.13 -62.51 43.41
N ILE A 195 -74.75 -62.17 44.55
CA ILE A 195 -74.80 -62.97 45.79
C ILE A 195 -76.20 -63.58 45.93
#